data_AF-A0A380BNU7-F1
#
_entry.id   AF-A0A380BNU7-F1
#
_cell.length_a   1.000
_cell.length_b   1.000
_cell.length_c   1.000
_cell.angle_alpha   90.00
_cell.angle_beta   90.00
_cell.angle_gamma   90.00
#
_symmetry.space_group_name_H-M   'P 1'
#
loop_
_entity.id
_entity.type
_entity.pdbx_description
1 polymer ?
#
loop_
_entity_poly.entity_id
_entity_poly.type
_entity_poly.pdbx_seq_one_letter_code
_entity_poly.pdbx_strand_id
1 'polypeptide(L)'
;MSMEMKNWFEYKRLEQHLHLLTGKEMSSFNLSEWWEESGAEALAFDISLPDPEKTDNITLKELSEIVRRLKTYEQYEESTNSFRSTFHLHLTFGNGYFDKFLKLNFKSYDPKLFQRNKDKNGNYFEYGINEITVKLWNNGNYKA
;
A
#
# COMPACT_ATOMS: atom_id res chain seq x y z
N MET A 1 9.01 -40.64 0.59
CA MET A 1 8.41 -39.32 0.89
C MET A 1 8.11 -38.67 -0.46
N SER A 2 6.85 -38.36 -0.77
CA SER A 2 6.50 -37.80 -2.08
C SER A 2 7.10 -36.40 -2.26
N MET A 3 7.35 -35.99 -3.51
CA MET A 3 7.92 -34.69 -3.87
C MET A 3 7.07 -33.52 -3.31
N GLU A 4 5.75 -33.69 -3.28
CA GLU A 4 4.79 -32.74 -2.70
C GLU A 4 5.00 -32.53 -1.19
N MET A 5 5.29 -33.59 -0.46
CA MET A 5 5.52 -33.53 0.98
C MET A 5 6.84 -32.81 1.31
N LYS A 6 7.86 -32.94 0.45
CA LYS A 6 9.15 -32.25 0.59
C LYS A 6 9.03 -30.75 0.32
N ASN A 7 8.26 -30.37 -0.69
CA ASN A 7 7.97 -28.96 -1.01
C ASN A 7 7.21 -28.25 0.12
N TRP A 8 6.28 -28.94 0.78
CA TRP A 8 5.54 -28.40 1.93
C TRP A 8 6.44 -28.05 3.13
N PHE A 9 7.42 -28.90 3.47
CA PHE A 9 8.32 -28.62 4.60
C PHE A 9 9.26 -27.45 4.32
N GLU A 10 9.77 -27.33 3.10
CA GLU A 10 10.60 -26.18 2.70
C GLU A 10 9.77 -24.89 2.67
N TYR A 11 8.52 -24.97 2.21
CA TYR A 11 7.58 -23.84 2.29
C TYR A 11 7.36 -23.37 3.74
N LYS A 12 7.06 -24.28 4.66
CA LYS A 12 6.86 -23.93 6.08
C LYS A 12 8.12 -23.40 6.74
N ARG A 13 9.30 -23.89 6.35
CA ARG A 13 10.58 -23.32 6.80
C ARG A 13 10.78 -21.90 6.32
N LEU A 14 10.50 -21.61 5.06
CA LEU A 14 10.59 -20.27 4.50
C LEU A 14 9.62 -19.31 5.21
N GLU A 15 8.36 -19.71 5.36
CA GLU A 15 7.33 -18.96 6.08
C GLU A 15 7.78 -18.61 7.51
N GLN A 16 8.26 -19.61 8.27
CA GLN A 16 8.77 -19.40 9.63
C GLN A 16 10.00 -18.48 9.65
N HIS A 17 10.92 -18.64 8.71
CA HIS A 17 12.13 -17.82 8.65
C HIS A 17 11.80 -16.35 8.39
N LEU A 18 10.91 -16.08 7.42
CA LEU A 18 10.47 -14.73 7.09
C LEU A 18 9.66 -14.09 8.22
N HIS A 19 8.80 -14.86 8.89
CA HIS A 19 8.10 -14.41 10.10
C HIS A 19 9.08 -13.97 11.19
N LEU A 20 10.10 -14.79 11.48
CA LEU A 20 11.11 -14.47 12.49
C LEU A 20 11.96 -13.25 12.11
N LEU A 21 12.28 -13.08 10.83
CA LEU A 21 13.10 -11.97 10.35
C LEU A 21 12.35 -10.63 10.36
N THR A 22 11.07 -10.65 10.02
CA THR A 22 10.28 -9.43 9.77
C THR A 22 9.27 -9.11 10.87
N GLY A 23 8.93 -10.08 11.72
CA GLY A 23 7.86 -9.97 12.70
C GLY A 23 6.45 -10.00 12.09
N LYS A 24 6.32 -10.15 10.77
CA LYS A 24 5.05 -10.07 10.06
C LYS A 24 4.36 -11.43 9.95
N GLU A 25 3.03 -11.36 9.88
CA GLU A 25 2.19 -12.51 9.55
C GLU A 25 2.41 -12.87 8.07
N MET A 26 2.82 -14.10 7.76
CA MET A 26 3.21 -14.47 6.39
C MET A 26 2.03 -14.91 5.52
N SER A 27 0.90 -15.30 6.10
CA SER A 27 -0.30 -15.67 5.34
C SER A 27 -0.90 -14.48 4.56
N SER A 28 -0.56 -13.25 4.94
CA SER A 28 -0.91 -12.06 4.16
C SER A 28 -0.12 -11.92 2.84
N PHE A 29 0.85 -12.80 2.58
CA PHE A 29 1.69 -12.79 1.39
C PHE A 29 1.56 -14.11 0.62
N ASN A 30 1.46 -14.04 -0.72
CA ASN A 30 1.43 -15.23 -1.57
C ASN A 30 2.85 -15.75 -1.81
N LEU A 31 3.39 -16.48 -0.83
CA LEU A 31 4.73 -17.08 -0.93
C LEU A 31 4.79 -18.25 -1.94
N SER A 32 3.63 -18.77 -2.38
CA SER A 32 3.55 -19.93 -3.27
C SER A 32 3.44 -19.57 -4.74
N GLU A 33 2.84 -18.45 -5.13
CA GLU A 33 2.61 -18.10 -6.55
C GLU A 33 3.26 -16.77 -6.94
N TRP A 34 4.37 -16.42 -6.27
CA TRP A 34 5.13 -15.19 -6.56
C TRP A 34 5.57 -15.05 -8.02
N TRP A 35 5.66 -16.18 -8.75
CA TRP A 35 6.00 -16.20 -10.17
C TRP A 35 4.86 -15.77 -11.10
N GLU A 36 3.59 -15.84 -10.67
CA GLU A 36 2.43 -15.40 -11.47
C GLU A 36 2.12 -13.91 -11.28
N GLU A 37 2.63 -13.32 -10.20
CA GLU A 37 2.41 -11.92 -9.86
C GLU A 37 3.54 -11.02 -10.41
N SER A 38 4.42 -10.54 -9.53
CA SER A 38 5.43 -9.52 -9.86
C SER A 38 6.87 -10.01 -9.70
N GLY A 39 7.07 -11.31 -9.42
CA GLY A 39 8.38 -11.90 -9.16
C GLY A 39 8.79 -11.88 -7.68
N ALA A 40 9.89 -12.58 -7.38
CA ALA A 40 10.38 -12.73 -6.01
C ALA A 40 10.90 -11.41 -5.43
N GLU A 41 11.45 -10.53 -6.27
CA GLU A 41 11.98 -9.21 -5.88
C GLU A 41 10.88 -8.28 -5.38
N ALA A 42 9.75 -8.24 -6.10
CA ALA A 42 8.57 -7.47 -5.73
C ALA A 42 7.99 -7.95 -4.40
N LEU A 43 7.86 -9.27 -4.25
CA LEU A 43 7.39 -9.89 -3.01
C LEU A 43 8.35 -9.62 -1.83
N ALA A 44 9.66 -9.78 -2.05
CA ALA A 44 10.66 -9.49 -1.02
C ALA A 44 10.61 -8.01 -0.60
N PHE A 45 10.40 -7.11 -1.55
CA PHE A 45 10.22 -5.69 -1.28
C PHE A 45 8.99 -5.44 -0.39
N ASP A 46 7.83 -6.00 -0.73
CA ASP A 46 6.59 -5.85 0.03
C ASP A 46 6.68 -6.44 1.44
N ILE A 47 7.38 -7.57 1.59
CA ILE A 47 7.69 -8.17 2.89
C ILE A 47 8.61 -7.26 3.70
N SER A 48 9.61 -6.65 3.07
CA SER A 48 10.61 -5.78 3.73
C SER A 48 10.08 -4.41 4.16
N LEU A 49 9.04 -3.88 3.50
CA LEU A 49 8.44 -2.61 3.88
C LEU A 49 7.88 -2.71 5.31
N PRO A 50 8.08 -1.73 6.21
CA PRO A 50 7.41 -1.77 7.51
C PRO A 50 5.88 -1.73 7.34
N ASP A 51 5.14 -2.25 8.32
CA ASP A 51 3.69 -2.01 8.35
C ASP A 51 3.44 -0.54 8.73
N PRO A 52 2.41 0.12 8.17
CA PRO A 52 2.06 1.47 8.56
C PRO A 52 1.71 1.55 10.05
N GLU A 53 2.27 2.55 10.72
CA GLU A 53 1.99 2.82 12.13
C GLU A 53 0.98 3.94 12.30
N LYS A 54 0.41 4.00 13.51
CA LYS A 54 -0.45 5.11 13.91
C LYS A 54 0.41 6.30 14.29
N THR A 55 0.17 7.45 13.67
CA THR A 55 0.98 8.66 13.81
C THR A 55 0.12 9.80 14.33
N ASP A 56 0.50 10.36 15.47
CA ASP A 56 -0.32 11.35 16.17
C ASP A 56 -0.20 12.78 15.61
N ASN A 57 0.82 13.08 14.80
CA ASN A 57 1.19 14.46 14.41
C ASN A 57 1.31 14.63 12.88
N ILE A 58 0.40 14.04 12.10
CA ILE A 58 0.42 14.19 10.62
C ILE A 58 -0.03 15.61 10.26
N THR A 59 0.78 16.32 9.49
CA THR A 59 0.42 17.65 8.98
C THR A 59 -0.50 17.57 7.76
N LEU A 60 -1.29 18.62 7.52
CA LEU A 60 -2.12 18.74 6.32
C LEU A 60 -1.28 18.66 5.02
N LYS A 61 -0.03 19.16 5.07
CA LYS A 61 0.91 19.11 3.94
C LYS A 61 1.34 17.68 3.64
N GLU A 62 1.67 16.89 4.66
CA GLU A 62 2.03 15.47 4.49
C GLU A 62 0.85 14.65 3.98
N LEU A 63 -0.35 14.86 4.55
CA LEU A 63 -1.56 14.22 4.03
C LEU A 63 -1.79 14.57 2.55
N SER A 64 -1.66 15.85 2.19
CA SER A 64 -1.83 16.28 0.80
C SER A 64 -0.80 15.66 -0.14
N GLU A 65 0.42 15.42 0.33
CA GLU A 65 1.47 14.76 -0.46
C GLU A 65 1.16 13.28 -0.67
N ILE A 66 0.63 12.58 0.35
CA ILE A 66 0.16 11.19 0.22
C ILE A 66 -0.98 11.12 -0.80
N VAL A 67 -1.99 11.99 -0.68
CA VAL A 67 -3.12 12.07 -1.60
C VAL A 67 -2.65 12.34 -3.03
N ARG A 68 -1.71 13.27 -3.21
CA ARG A 68 -1.11 13.59 -4.50
C ARG A 68 -0.46 12.36 -5.13
N ARG A 69 0.35 11.61 -4.37
CA ARG A 69 1.02 10.38 -4.86
C ARG A 69 0.03 9.28 -5.25
N LEU A 70 -1.07 9.13 -4.52
CA LEU A 70 -2.12 8.17 -4.85
C LEU A 70 -2.94 8.58 -6.08
N LYS A 71 -3.10 9.90 -6.34
CA LYS A 71 -3.91 10.42 -7.46
C LYS A 71 -3.12 10.66 -8.74
N THR A 72 -1.82 10.90 -8.64
CA THR A 72 -0.99 11.28 -9.79
C THR A 72 -0.08 10.12 -10.14
N TYR A 73 -0.16 9.68 -11.41
CA TYR A 73 0.86 8.81 -11.96
C TYR A 73 2.15 9.63 -12.14
N GLU A 74 3.15 9.37 -11.30
CA GLU A 74 4.48 9.96 -11.47
C GLU A 74 5.27 9.11 -12.46
N GLN A 75 5.55 9.68 -13.64
CA GLN A 75 6.47 9.07 -14.57
C GLN A 75 7.90 9.41 -14.13
N TYR A 76 8.61 8.42 -13.59
CA TYR A 76 10.03 8.54 -13.30
C TYR A 76 10.79 8.50 -14.63
N GLU A 77 11.53 9.56 -14.96
CA GLU A 77 12.23 9.71 -16.26
C GLU A 77 13.39 8.72 -16.44
N GLU A 78 13.90 8.13 -15.36
CA GLU A 78 14.91 7.09 -15.43
C GLU A 78 14.24 5.72 -15.60
N SER A 79 14.66 4.99 -16.64
CA SER A 79 14.28 3.62 -17.03
C SER A 79 13.35 2.93 -16.03
N THR A 80 12.22 2.41 -16.50
CA THR A 80 11.10 1.76 -15.77
C THR A 80 11.41 0.81 -14.61
N ASN A 81 12.69 0.52 -14.32
CA ASN A 81 13.21 -0.33 -13.27
C ASN A 81 14.13 0.41 -12.25
N SER A 82 14.13 1.75 -12.19
CA SER A 82 14.87 2.46 -11.14
C SER A 82 14.27 2.14 -9.76
N PHE A 83 15.12 1.97 -8.73
CA PHE A 83 14.66 1.69 -7.36
C PHE A 83 13.56 2.64 -6.92
N ARG A 84 13.67 3.95 -7.23
CA ARG A 84 12.68 4.96 -6.87
C ARG A 84 11.31 4.73 -7.54
N SER A 85 11.31 4.34 -8.80
CA SER A 85 10.08 4.02 -9.54
C SER A 85 9.39 2.79 -8.95
N THR A 86 10.14 1.72 -8.75
CA THR A 86 9.64 0.49 -8.11
C THR A 86 9.14 0.78 -6.70
N PHE A 87 9.93 1.48 -5.87
CA PHE A 87 9.57 1.87 -4.52
C PHE A 87 8.25 2.66 -4.48
N HIS A 88 8.08 3.65 -5.37
CA HIS A 88 6.84 4.41 -5.46
C HIS A 88 5.64 3.53 -5.80
N LEU A 89 5.75 2.68 -6.83
CA LEU A 89 4.67 1.80 -7.28
C LEU A 89 4.21 0.85 -6.16
N HIS A 90 5.15 0.31 -5.39
CA HIS A 90 4.81 -0.56 -4.26
C HIS A 90 4.12 0.19 -3.10
N LEU A 91 4.50 1.44 -2.85
CA LEU A 91 3.83 2.26 -1.84
C LEU A 91 2.40 2.68 -2.23
N THR A 92 2.17 2.96 -3.52
CA THR A 92 0.89 3.49 -4.03
C THR A 92 -0.07 2.40 -4.51
N PHE A 93 0.43 1.35 -5.17
CA PHE A 93 -0.40 0.34 -5.85
C PHE A 93 -0.13 -1.11 -5.42
N GLY A 94 1.10 -1.45 -5.03
CA GLY A 94 1.50 -2.83 -4.65
C GLY A 94 0.85 -3.28 -3.34
N ASN A 95 1.62 -3.36 -2.25
CA ASN A 95 1.09 -3.73 -0.93
C ASN A 95 0.10 -2.69 -0.33
N GLY A 96 -0.18 -1.61 -1.06
CA GLY A 96 -1.15 -0.58 -0.67
C GLY A 96 -0.74 0.14 0.63
N TYR A 97 0.56 0.41 0.81
CA TYR A 97 1.08 1.00 2.05
C TYR A 97 0.33 2.29 2.41
N PHE A 98 0.15 3.20 1.45
CA PHE A 98 -0.57 4.45 1.71
C PHE A 98 -2.07 4.25 1.94
N ASP A 99 -2.73 3.28 1.31
CA ASP A 99 -4.13 2.92 1.60
C ASP A 99 -4.27 2.46 3.06
N LYS A 100 -3.41 1.53 3.48
CA LYS A 100 -3.36 1.02 4.86
C LYS A 100 -3.05 2.13 5.86
N PHE A 101 -2.08 2.99 5.55
CA PHE A 101 -1.72 4.15 6.37
C PHE A 101 -2.91 5.10 6.54
N LEU A 102 -3.61 5.44 5.46
CA LEU A 102 -4.76 6.33 5.51
C LEU A 102 -5.92 5.70 6.29
N LYS A 103 -6.18 4.41 6.10
CA LYS A 103 -7.20 3.65 6.85
C LYS A 103 -6.92 3.62 8.35
N LEU A 104 -5.65 3.49 8.73
CA LEU A 104 -5.22 3.47 10.13
C LEU A 104 -5.31 4.85 10.79
N ASN A 105 -4.94 5.90 10.04
CA ASN A 105 -4.76 7.26 10.57
C ASN A 105 -5.91 8.23 10.28
N PHE A 106 -6.91 7.88 9.46
CA PHE A 106 -8.01 8.81 9.16
C PHE A 106 -9.35 8.08 9.18
N LYS A 107 -10.19 8.38 10.18
CA LYS A 107 -11.51 7.76 10.35
C LYS A 107 -12.47 8.01 9.18
N SER A 108 -12.23 9.09 8.45
CA SER A 108 -12.94 9.53 7.25
C SER A 108 -12.43 8.85 5.97
N TYR A 109 -11.44 7.96 6.08
CA TYR A 109 -10.90 7.24 4.94
C TYR A 109 -11.98 6.38 4.26
N ASP A 110 -12.17 6.63 2.97
CA ASP A 110 -13.01 5.82 2.09
C ASP A 110 -12.27 5.68 0.74
N PRO A 111 -11.94 4.46 0.28
CA PRO A 111 -11.32 4.24 -1.03
C PRO A 111 -12.07 4.89 -2.20
N LYS A 112 -13.39 5.11 -2.07
CA LYS A 112 -14.19 5.80 -3.09
C LYS A 112 -13.73 7.22 -3.36
N LEU A 113 -13.03 7.86 -2.43
CA LEU A 113 -12.45 9.19 -2.64
C LEU A 113 -11.44 9.21 -3.79
N PHE A 114 -10.78 8.08 -4.06
CA PHE A 114 -9.76 7.93 -5.11
C PHE A 114 -10.32 7.32 -6.41
N GLN A 115 -11.62 7.02 -6.45
CA GLN A 115 -12.29 6.36 -7.58
C GLN A 115 -13.25 7.31 -8.30
N ARG A 116 -13.79 6.85 -9.44
CA ARG A 116 -14.86 7.54 -10.16
C ARG A 116 -16.17 7.45 -9.38
N ASN A 117 -16.76 8.61 -9.07
CA ASN A 117 -18.02 8.75 -8.33
C ASN A 117 -19.17 9.17 -9.25
N LYS A 118 -20.41 9.09 -8.76
CA LYS A 118 -21.61 9.61 -9.43
C LYS A 118 -22.26 10.69 -8.57
N ASP A 119 -22.64 11.80 -9.19
CA ASP A 119 -23.43 12.83 -8.52
C ASP A 119 -24.90 12.41 -8.38
N LYS A 120 -25.71 13.25 -7.70
CA LYS A 120 -27.15 13.01 -7.53
C LYS A 120 -27.95 12.94 -8.84
N ASN A 121 -27.39 13.46 -9.93
CA ASN A 121 -27.98 13.46 -11.26
C ASN A 121 -27.46 12.28 -12.13
N GLY A 122 -26.57 11.45 -11.59
CA GLY A 122 -25.96 10.31 -12.29
C GLY A 122 -24.72 10.65 -13.12
N ASN A 123 -24.24 11.89 -13.12
CA ASN A 123 -23.03 12.27 -13.84
C ASN A 123 -21.79 11.75 -13.13
N TYR A 124 -20.82 11.25 -13.90
CA TYR A 124 -19.55 10.80 -13.35
C TYR A 124 -18.61 11.97 -13.05
N PHE A 125 -17.92 11.88 -11.93
CA PHE A 125 -16.86 12.83 -11.56
C PHE A 125 -15.78 12.13 -10.74
N GLU A 126 -14.64 12.80 -10.56
CA GLU A 126 -13.57 12.39 -9.66
C GLU A 126 -13.21 13.54 -8.73
N TYR A 127 -12.88 13.23 -7.48
CA TYR A 127 -12.39 14.25 -6.56
C TYR A 127 -10.97 14.68 -6.92
N GLY A 128 -10.72 15.98 -6.84
CA GLY A 128 -9.38 16.55 -6.91
C GLY A 128 -8.58 16.30 -5.63
N ILE A 129 -7.25 16.45 -5.70
CA ILE A 129 -6.33 16.27 -4.57
C ILE A 129 -6.79 17.07 -3.34
N ASN A 130 -7.04 18.38 -3.52
CA ASN A 130 -7.47 19.24 -2.42
C ASN A 130 -8.80 18.80 -1.80
N GLU A 131 -9.76 18.34 -2.61
CA GLU A 131 -11.05 17.89 -2.13
C GLU A 131 -10.93 16.60 -1.30
N ILE A 132 -10.10 15.65 -1.76
CA ILE A 132 -9.81 14.42 -1.03
C ILE A 132 -9.11 14.76 0.29
N THR A 133 -8.06 15.60 0.25
CA THR A 133 -7.33 16.03 1.45
C THR A 133 -8.27 16.63 2.48
N VAL A 134 -9.17 17.56 2.09
CA VAL A 134 -10.14 18.17 3.01
C VAL A 134 -11.12 17.13 3.57
N LYS A 135 -11.62 16.21 2.75
CA LYS A 135 -12.54 15.15 3.19
C LYS A 135 -11.90 14.19 4.18
N LEU A 136 -10.65 13.81 3.94
CA LEU A 136 -9.85 13.02 4.88
C LEU A 136 -9.57 13.80 6.17
N TRP A 137 -9.35 15.11 6.07
CA TRP A 137 -8.99 15.94 7.21
C TRP A 137 -10.14 16.27 8.18
N ASN A 138 -11.42 16.20 7.76
CA ASN A 138 -12.62 16.65 8.51
C ASN A 138 -12.60 16.33 10.04
N ASN A 139 -12.11 17.30 10.83
CA ASN A 139 -11.90 17.29 12.29
C ASN A 139 -10.86 16.29 12.84
N GLY A 140 -9.74 16.12 12.13
CA GLY A 140 -8.54 15.42 12.61
C GLY A 140 -8.16 15.81 14.05
N ASN A 141 -8.52 14.96 15.01
CA ASN A 141 -8.02 15.06 16.38
C ASN A 141 -6.62 14.45 16.42
N TYR A 142 -5.64 15.28 16.08
CA TYR A 142 -4.21 14.98 16.14
C TYR A 142 -3.58 16.16 16.88
N LYS A 143 -2.91 15.88 18.00
CA LYS A 143 -2.45 16.93 18.91
C LYS A 143 -1.37 17.77 18.22
N ALA A 144 -1.42 19.08 18.48
CA ALA A 144 -0.33 20.00 18.16
C ALA A 144 0.91 19.72 19.02
#